data_AF-A0A946LG46-F1
#
_entry.id   AF-A0A946LG46-F1
#
_cell.length_a   1.000
_cell.length_b   1.000
_cell.length_c   1.000
_cell.angle_alpha   90.00
_cell.angle_beta   90.00
_cell.angle_gamma   90.00
#
_symmetry.space_group_name_H-M   'P 1'
#
loop_
_entity.id
_entity.type
_entity.pdbx_description
1 polymer ?
#
loop_
_entity_poly.entity_id
_entity_poly.type
_entity_poly.pdbx_seq_one_letter_code
_entity_poly.pdbx_strand_id
1 'polypeptide(L)'
;MFHELFGTYRKKIQALSLCVWLWHQGTPEPPNVFASLPYTVRGLVNLDGEYPDLRIESKDDIWNELEQSLEGKWTIGQQLYHLAPLICDCSILVEDWMFEAIQEYNYVQRFGVSLGELDNASAHRLDCFTIIEKEINALMKFEKNNG
;
A
#
# COMPACT_ATOMS: atom_id res chain seq x y z
N MET A 1 -23.55 -3.92 2.96
CA MET A 1 -23.05 -5.25 2.55
C MET A 1 -22.25 -5.22 1.25
N PHE A 2 -22.82 -5.02 0.04
CA PHE A 2 -22.02 -5.00 -1.20
C PHE A 2 -20.98 -3.86 -1.25
N HIS A 3 -21.37 -2.63 -0.92
CA HIS A 3 -20.45 -1.47 -0.90
C HIS A 3 -19.28 -1.63 0.10
N GLU A 4 -19.52 -2.27 1.26
CA GLU A 4 -18.47 -2.52 2.27
C GLU A 4 -17.46 -3.57 1.80
N LEU A 5 -17.93 -4.60 1.08
CA LEU A 5 -17.05 -5.62 0.47
C LEU A 5 -16.14 -5.00 -0.60
N PHE A 6 -16.68 -4.12 -1.44
CA PHE A 6 -15.88 -3.39 -2.44
C PHE A 6 -14.88 -2.43 -1.80
N GLY A 7 -15.28 -1.70 -0.75
CA GLY A 7 -14.38 -0.83 -0.01
C GLY A 7 -13.22 -1.60 0.64
N THR A 8 -13.52 -2.76 1.23
CA THR A 8 -12.50 -3.63 1.83
C THR A 8 -11.53 -4.17 0.79
N TYR A 9 -12.03 -4.63 -0.36
CA TYR A 9 -11.18 -5.11 -1.46
C TYR A 9 -10.26 -4.01 -2.00
N ARG A 10 -10.81 -2.80 -2.22
CA ARG A 10 -10.03 -1.64 -2.68
C ARG A 10 -8.87 -1.32 -1.73
N LYS A 11 -9.13 -1.24 -0.42
CA LYS A 11 -8.11 -1.01 0.60
C LYS A 11 -7.02 -2.08 0.58
N LYS A 12 -7.39 -3.35 0.40
CA LYS A 12 -6.43 -4.46 0.26
C LYS A 12 -5.53 -4.31 -0.98
N ILE A 13 -6.09 -3.89 -2.11
CA ILE A 13 -5.32 -3.63 -3.33
C ILE A 13 -4.39 -2.42 -3.16
N GLN A 14 -4.85 -1.33 -2.54
CA GLN A 14 -4.01 -0.17 -2.22
C GLN A 14 -2.88 -0.55 -1.23
N ALA A 15 -3.18 -1.40 -0.25
CA ALA A 15 -2.19 -1.93 0.68
C ALA A 15 -1.15 -2.82 -0.01
N LEU A 16 -1.54 -3.66 -0.98
CA LEU A 16 -0.60 -4.42 -1.81
C LEU A 16 0.33 -3.47 -2.58
N SER A 17 -0.21 -2.40 -3.17
CA SER A 17 0.59 -1.35 -3.82
C SER A 17 1.64 -0.76 -2.86
N LEU A 18 1.26 -0.40 -1.64
CA LEU A 18 2.19 0.07 -0.60
C LEU A 18 3.22 -1.02 -0.24
N CYS A 19 2.79 -2.27 -0.08
CA CYS A 19 3.63 -3.40 0.29
C CYS A 19 4.77 -3.62 -0.71
N VAL A 20 4.53 -3.43 -2.02
CA VAL A 20 5.58 -3.52 -3.05
C VAL A 20 6.69 -2.47 -2.81
N TRP A 21 6.31 -1.25 -2.44
CA TRP A 21 7.27 -0.19 -2.15
C TRP A 21 8.08 -0.47 -0.87
N LEU A 22 7.42 -0.92 0.20
CA LEU A 22 8.09 -1.32 1.44
C LEU A 22 9.04 -2.49 1.24
N TRP A 23 8.63 -3.49 0.43
CA TRP A 23 9.48 -4.62 0.07
C TRP A 23 10.74 -4.19 -0.68
N HIS A 24 10.65 -3.17 -1.54
CA HIS A 24 11.77 -2.72 -2.36
C HIS A 24 12.68 -1.70 -1.65
N GLN A 25 12.11 -0.71 -0.98
CA GLN A 25 12.83 0.43 -0.40
C GLN A 25 13.05 0.28 1.13
N GLY A 26 12.42 -0.70 1.77
CA GLY A 26 12.39 -0.83 3.23
C GLY A 26 11.29 0.01 3.88
N THR A 27 11.13 -0.12 5.20
CA THR A 27 10.21 0.70 5.98
C THR A 27 10.84 2.06 6.28
N PRO A 28 10.14 3.18 6.02
CA PRO A 28 10.63 4.51 6.41
C PRO A 28 10.85 4.62 7.92
N GLU A 29 11.96 5.22 8.33
CA GLU A 29 12.32 5.44 9.74
C GLU A 29 11.58 6.66 10.34
N PRO A 30 11.19 6.63 11.63
CA PRO A 30 11.33 5.52 12.58
C PRO A 30 10.12 4.57 12.52
N PRO A 31 10.34 3.24 12.45
CA PRO A 31 9.28 2.28 12.12
C PRO A 31 8.14 2.20 13.15
N ASN A 32 8.35 2.59 14.41
CA ASN A 32 7.47 2.18 15.51
C ASN A 32 6.72 3.31 16.25
N VAL A 33 6.72 4.55 15.73
CA VAL A 33 6.12 5.68 16.49
C VAL A 33 4.61 5.52 16.67
N PHE A 34 3.96 4.78 15.76
CA PHE A 34 2.50 4.63 15.70
C PHE A 34 2.06 3.17 15.51
N ALA A 35 2.77 2.22 16.14
CA ALA A 35 2.56 0.78 15.97
C ALA A 35 1.34 0.21 16.71
N SER A 36 0.78 0.95 17.68
CA SER A 36 -0.35 0.49 18.49
C SER A 36 -1.46 1.52 18.59
N LEU A 37 -2.68 1.11 18.23
CA LEU A 37 -3.90 1.90 18.38
C LEU A 37 -4.41 1.89 19.84
N PRO A 38 -5.05 2.98 20.32
CA PRO A 38 -5.23 4.27 19.68
C PRO A 38 -4.05 5.23 19.90
N TYR A 39 -3.93 6.25 19.07
CA TYR A 39 -2.94 7.34 19.25
C TYR A 39 -3.45 8.66 18.65
N THR A 40 -2.75 9.75 18.94
CA THR A 40 -3.01 11.06 18.33
C THR A 40 -1.83 11.46 17.46
N VAL A 41 -2.12 11.91 16.24
CA VAL A 41 -1.13 12.35 15.25
C VAL A 41 -1.63 13.60 14.56
N ARG A 42 -0.71 14.33 13.92
CA ARG A 42 -1.09 15.45 13.06
C ARG A 42 -1.70 14.92 11.76
N GLY A 43 -2.86 15.45 11.37
CA GLY A 43 -3.51 15.11 10.10
C GLY A 43 -2.67 15.54 8.88
N LEU A 44 -2.97 14.93 7.74
CA LEU A 44 -2.40 15.21 6.42
C LEU A 44 -3.24 16.21 5.63
N VAL A 45 -4.54 16.26 5.89
CA VAL A 45 -5.45 17.19 5.20
C VAL A 45 -5.38 18.56 5.87
N ASN A 46 -5.11 19.60 5.07
CA ASN A 46 -5.21 20.98 5.53
C ASN A 46 -6.68 21.41 5.54
N LEU A 47 -7.19 21.73 6.73
CA LEU A 47 -8.52 22.28 6.94
C LEU A 47 -8.38 23.71 7.45
N ASP A 48 -8.94 24.67 6.72
CA ASP A 48 -8.96 26.10 7.09
C ASP A 48 -7.56 26.71 7.35
N GLY A 49 -6.53 26.21 6.67
CA GLY A 49 -5.15 26.71 6.80
C GLY A 49 -4.32 25.96 7.85
N GLU A 50 -4.92 25.02 8.59
CA GLU A 50 -4.24 24.26 9.64
C GLU A 50 -4.32 22.74 9.39
N TYR A 51 -3.38 22.00 9.97
CA TYR A 51 -3.46 20.54 10.04
C TYR A 51 -4.03 20.19 11.42
N PRO A 52 -5.21 19.57 11.53
CA PRO A 52 -5.80 19.25 12.83
C PRO A 52 -5.05 18.10 13.50
N ASP A 53 -5.16 18.00 14.83
CA ASP A 53 -4.74 16.80 15.55
C ASP A 53 -5.84 15.74 15.39
N LEU A 54 -5.48 14.58 14.83
CA LEU A 54 -6.37 13.47 14.55
C LEU A 54 -6.16 12.36 15.59
N ARG A 55 -7.26 11.92 16.20
CA ARG A 55 -7.27 10.74 17.07
C ARG A 55 -7.59 9.51 16.22
N ILE A 56 -6.60 8.63 16.09
CA ILE A 56 -6.72 7.38 15.35
C ILE A 56 -7.14 6.29 16.34
N GLU A 57 -8.30 5.68 16.11
CA GLU A 57 -8.81 4.58 16.93
C GLU A 57 -8.79 3.24 16.18
N SER A 58 -8.82 3.29 14.85
CA SER A 58 -8.95 2.12 13.99
C SER A 58 -8.09 2.21 12.72
N LYS A 59 -7.90 1.06 12.05
CA LYS A 59 -7.29 0.99 10.71
C LYS A 59 -8.09 1.78 9.67
N ASP A 60 -9.40 1.92 9.85
CA ASP A 60 -10.25 2.68 8.94
C ASP A 60 -10.02 4.19 9.05
N ASP A 61 -9.71 4.72 10.23
CA ASP A 61 -9.37 6.14 10.41
C ASP A 61 -8.10 6.50 9.63
N ILE A 62 -7.10 5.59 9.66
CA ILE A 62 -5.86 5.73 8.88
C ILE A 62 -6.20 5.77 7.38
N TRP A 63 -6.98 4.81 6.88
CA TRP A 63 -7.35 4.78 5.46
C TRP A 63 -8.14 6.01 5.02
N ASN A 64 -9.08 6.48 5.85
CA ASN A 64 -9.88 7.67 5.54
C ASN A 64 -8.99 8.90 5.37
N GLU A 65 -7.96 9.06 6.21
CA GLU A 65 -7.01 10.18 6.10
C GLU A 65 -6.10 10.05 4.87
N LEU A 66 -5.61 8.83 4.59
CA LEU A 66 -4.78 8.57 3.43
C LEU A 66 -5.53 8.82 2.12
N GLU A 67 -6.75 8.29 1.99
CA GLU A 67 -7.54 8.41 0.76
C GLU A 67 -7.94 9.84 0.44
N GLN A 68 -8.16 10.69 1.46
CA GLN A 68 -8.40 12.12 1.26
C GLN A 68 -7.14 12.88 0.79
N SER A 69 -5.96 12.33 1.07
CA SER A 69 -4.66 12.93 0.77
C SER A 69 -4.02 12.39 -0.52
N LEU A 70 -4.65 11.42 -1.19
CA LEU A 70 -4.16 10.87 -2.46
C LEU A 70 -4.40 11.85 -3.62
N GLU A 71 -3.38 12.05 -4.45
CA GLU A 71 -3.37 12.91 -5.63
C GLU A 71 -3.06 12.14 -6.93
N GLY A 72 -3.35 12.70 -8.10
CA GLY A 72 -3.24 11.98 -9.39
C GLY A 72 -1.84 11.85 -10.01
N LYS A 73 -0.77 12.32 -9.34
CA LYS A 73 0.55 12.48 -9.98
C LYS A 73 1.40 11.21 -10.03
N TRP A 74 1.31 10.37 -9.01
CA TRP A 74 2.14 9.17 -8.85
C TRP A 74 1.29 7.91 -8.71
N THR A 75 1.91 6.72 -8.75
CA THR A 75 1.16 5.49 -8.43
C THR A 75 0.70 5.50 -6.98
N ILE A 76 -0.34 4.72 -6.69
CA ILE A 76 -0.90 4.66 -5.34
C ILE A 76 0.17 4.19 -4.34
N GLY A 77 0.95 3.17 -4.69
CA GLY A 77 2.02 2.66 -3.82
C GLY A 77 3.03 3.74 -3.48
N GLN A 78 3.45 4.53 -4.47
CA GLN A 78 4.40 5.63 -4.29
C GLN A 78 3.87 6.69 -3.33
N GLN A 79 2.61 7.09 -3.49
CA GLN A 79 2.01 8.10 -2.63
C GLN A 79 1.88 7.61 -1.19
N LEU A 80 1.35 6.39 -1.02
CA LEU A 80 1.19 5.77 0.28
C LEU A 80 2.55 5.59 0.97
N TYR A 81 3.60 5.26 0.23
CA TYR A 81 4.95 5.12 0.79
C TYR A 81 5.47 6.42 1.45
N HIS A 82 5.09 7.58 0.91
CA HIS A 82 5.46 8.88 1.48
C HIS A 82 4.47 9.39 2.53
N LEU A 83 3.19 9.05 2.43
CA LEU A 83 2.14 9.57 3.31
C LEU A 83 1.92 8.71 4.56
N ALA A 84 1.89 7.38 4.44
CA ALA A 84 1.57 6.48 5.54
C ALA A 84 2.48 6.64 6.78
N PRO A 85 3.81 6.76 6.64
CA PRO A 85 4.71 6.91 7.79
C PRO A 85 4.47 8.19 8.61
N LEU A 86 3.83 9.20 8.02
CA LEU A 86 3.52 10.45 8.71
C LEU A 86 2.42 10.27 9.77
N ILE A 87 1.57 9.25 9.61
CA ILE A 87 0.40 9.04 10.47
C ILE A 87 0.27 7.64 11.04
N CYS A 88 1.03 6.64 10.59
CA CYS A 88 0.96 5.27 11.10
C CYS A 88 2.25 4.48 10.88
N ASP A 89 2.44 3.42 11.65
CA ASP A 89 3.37 2.35 11.28
C ASP A 89 2.77 1.55 10.11
N CYS A 90 3.50 1.46 9.00
CA CYS A 90 3.04 0.78 7.80
C CYS A 90 2.73 -0.71 8.00
N SER A 91 3.30 -1.37 9.03
CA SER A 91 2.99 -2.76 9.40
C SER A 91 1.52 -2.97 9.77
N ILE A 92 0.81 -1.91 10.18
CA ILE A 92 -0.64 -1.94 10.43
C ILE A 92 -1.43 -2.12 9.13
N LEU A 93 -0.90 -1.60 8.02
CA LEU A 93 -1.60 -1.56 6.74
C LEU A 93 -1.39 -2.82 5.92
N VAL A 94 -0.20 -3.42 6.00
CA VAL A 94 0.18 -4.61 5.23
C VAL A 94 -0.18 -5.91 5.95
N GLU A 95 -0.42 -6.96 5.17
CA GLU A 95 -0.76 -8.31 5.65
C GLU A 95 0.17 -9.34 5.00
N ASP A 96 0.40 -10.48 5.64
CA ASP A 96 1.36 -11.51 5.20
C ASP A 96 1.10 -11.97 3.75
N TRP A 97 -0.16 -12.16 3.37
CA TRP A 97 -0.53 -12.61 2.01
C TRP A 97 -0.05 -11.64 0.92
N MET A 98 0.17 -10.36 1.23
CA MET A 98 0.70 -9.38 0.26
C MET A 98 2.17 -9.68 -0.05
N PHE A 99 2.96 -10.04 0.97
CA PHE A 99 4.34 -10.49 0.76
C PHE A 99 4.37 -11.84 0.04
N GLU A 100 3.47 -12.76 0.37
CA GLU A 100 3.33 -14.03 -0.34
C GLU A 100 3.02 -13.80 -1.83
N ALA A 101 2.12 -12.87 -2.17
CA ALA A 101 1.81 -12.51 -3.54
C ALA A 101 3.03 -11.93 -4.29
N ILE A 102 3.85 -11.11 -3.63
CA ILE A 102 5.10 -10.58 -4.18
C ILE A 102 6.12 -11.71 -4.42
N GLN A 103 6.26 -12.65 -3.48
CA GLN A 103 7.14 -13.81 -3.66
C GLN A 103 6.67 -14.68 -4.83
N GLU A 104 5.37 -14.94 -4.91
CA GLU A 104 4.76 -15.71 -5.99
C GLU A 104 4.99 -15.05 -7.36
N TYR A 105 4.79 -13.74 -7.47
CA TYR A 105 5.12 -12.98 -8.66
C TYR A 105 6.58 -13.16 -9.07
N ASN A 106 7.51 -13.08 -8.11
CA ASN A 106 8.93 -13.30 -8.37
C ASN A 106 9.23 -14.73 -8.81
N TYR A 107 8.55 -15.75 -8.26
CA TYR A 107 8.70 -17.14 -8.71
C TYR A 107 8.32 -17.33 -10.17
N VAL A 108 7.21 -16.71 -10.58
CA VAL A 108 6.73 -16.78 -11.95
C VAL A 108 7.69 -16.03 -12.90
N GLN A 109 8.06 -14.79 -12.55
CA GLN A 109 8.88 -13.95 -13.44
C GLN A 109 10.35 -14.36 -13.51
N ARG A 110 10.96 -14.78 -12.40
CA ARG A 110 12.40 -15.06 -12.32
C ARG A 110 12.74 -16.53 -12.54
N PHE A 111 11.86 -17.44 -12.13
CA PHE A 111 12.12 -18.88 -12.15
C PHE A 111 11.21 -19.64 -13.12
N GLY A 112 10.31 -18.96 -13.83
CA GLY A 112 9.43 -19.57 -14.82
C GLY A 112 8.44 -20.56 -14.23
N VAL A 113 8.10 -20.42 -12.93
CA VAL A 113 7.11 -21.29 -12.29
C VAL A 113 5.75 -21.07 -12.97
N SER A 114 5.13 -22.16 -13.42
CA SER A 114 3.82 -22.09 -14.08
C SER A 114 2.74 -21.67 -13.09
N LEU A 115 1.85 -20.76 -13.52
CA LEU A 115 0.67 -20.32 -12.78
C LEU A 115 -0.45 -21.37 -12.72
N GLY A 116 -0.32 -22.46 -13.47
CA GLY A 116 -1.37 -23.44 -13.76
C GLY A 116 -1.86 -23.31 -15.20
N GLU A 117 -2.90 -24.07 -15.55
CA GLU A 117 -3.59 -23.92 -16.83
C GLU A 117 -4.39 -22.61 -16.86
N LEU A 118 -4.58 -22.04 -18.05
CA LEU A 118 -5.25 -20.75 -18.24
C LEU A 118 -6.67 -20.71 -17.63
N ASP A 119 -7.39 -21.84 -17.74
CA ASP A 119 -8.74 -22.01 -17.19
C ASP A 119 -8.76 -22.09 -15.65
N ASN A 120 -7.61 -22.32 -15.03
CA ASN A 120 -7.41 -22.40 -13.58
C ASN A 120 -6.69 -21.17 -13.01
N ALA A 121 -6.36 -20.17 -13.84
CA ALA A 121 -5.68 -18.96 -13.40
C ALA A 121 -6.65 -18.10 -12.56
N SER A 122 -6.33 -17.92 -11.27
CA SER A 122 -7.13 -17.09 -10.37
C SER A 122 -7.11 -15.62 -10.83
N ALA A 123 -8.29 -15.07 -11.13
CA ALA A 123 -8.44 -13.66 -11.48
C ALA A 123 -7.82 -12.72 -10.42
N HIS A 124 -7.97 -13.07 -9.15
CA HIS A 124 -7.37 -12.30 -8.06
C HIS A 124 -5.83 -12.30 -8.10
N ARG A 125 -5.19 -13.43 -8.44
CA ARG A 125 -3.72 -13.51 -8.58
C ARG A 125 -3.24 -12.65 -9.75
N LEU A 126 -3.95 -12.70 -10.88
CA LEU A 126 -3.63 -11.89 -12.06
C LEU A 126 -3.77 -10.38 -11.77
N ASP A 127 -4.79 -9.97 -11.02
CA ASP A 127 -4.95 -8.60 -10.54
C ASP A 127 -3.74 -8.20 -9.67
N CYS A 128 -3.38 -9.04 -8.68
CA CYS A 128 -2.23 -8.79 -7.81
C CYS A 128 -0.93 -8.64 -8.61
N PHE A 129 -0.69 -9.51 -9.59
CA PHE A 129 0.50 -9.46 -10.43
C PHE A 129 0.56 -8.19 -11.27
N THR A 130 -0.58 -7.78 -11.82
CA THR A 130 -0.69 -6.52 -12.57
C THR A 130 -0.35 -5.31 -11.69
N ILE A 131 -0.81 -5.31 -10.44
CA ILE A 131 -0.48 -4.26 -9.46
C ILE A 131 1.01 -4.27 -9.14
N ILE A 132 1.57 -5.44 -8.83
CA ILE A 132 2.99 -5.60 -8.50
C ILE A 132 3.88 -5.10 -9.65
N GLU A 133 3.60 -5.53 -10.88
CA GLU A 133 4.34 -5.11 -12.06
C GLU A 133 4.25 -3.59 -12.29
N LYS A 134 3.06 -3.01 -12.13
CA LYS A 134 2.87 -1.55 -12.25
C LYS A 134 3.71 -0.77 -11.25
N GLU A 135 3.73 -1.20 -9.99
CA GLU A 135 4.47 -0.53 -8.91
C GLU A 135 5.99 -0.72 -9.04
N ILE A 136 6.47 -1.90 -9.43
CA ILE A 136 7.89 -2.13 -9.75
C ILE A 136 8.36 -1.21 -10.89
N ASN A 137 7.56 -1.07 -11.94
CA ASN A 137 7.88 -0.15 -13.04
C ASN A 137 7.93 1.33 -12.58
N ALA A 138 7.11 1.71 -11.61
CA ALA A 138 7.14 3.04 -11.01
C ALA A 138 8.39 3.24 -10.14
N LEU A 139 8.74 2.24 -9.32
CA LEU A 139 9.98 2.21 -8.53
C LEU A 139 11.22 2.39 -9.41
N MET A 140 11.34 1.62 -10.49
CA MET A 140 12.48 1.74 -11.41
C MET A 140 12.61 3.14 -12.02
N LYS A 141 11.48 3.80 -12.33
CA LYS A 141 11.47 5.19 -12.81
C LYS A 141 11.88 6.18 -11.70
N PHE A 142 11.42 5.94 -10.48
CA PHE A 142 11.78 6.75 -9.32
C PHE A 142 13.28 6.69 -9.03
N GLU A 143 13.87 5.50 -9.02
CA GLU A 143 15.31 5.30 -8.79
C GLU A 143 16.16 5.96 -9.88
N LYS A 144 15.76 5.83 -11.15
CA LYS A 144 16.46 6.49 -12.26
C LYS A 144 16.45 8.02 -12.16
N ASN A 145 15.43 8.61 -11.56
CA ASN A 145 15.30 10.06 -11.44
C ASN A 145 15.97 10.62 -10.16
N ASN A 146 16.24 9.77 -9.17
CA ASN A 146 16.76 10.17 -7.85
C ASN A 146 18.13 9.58 -7.51
N GLY A 147 18.71 8.75 -8.38
CA GLY A 147 20.09 8.27 -8.34
C GLY A 147 20.99 9.05 -9.28
#